data_AF-A0A962IAX9-F1
#
_entry.id   AF-A0A962IAX9-F1
#
_cell.length_a   1.000
_cell.length_b   1.000
_cell.length_c   1.000
_cell.angle_alpha   90.00
_cell.angle_beta   90.00
_cell.angle_gamma   90.00
#
_symmetry.space_group_name_H-M   'P 1'
#
loop_
_entity.id
_entity.type
_entity.pdbx_description
1 polymer ?
#
loop_
_entity_poly.entity_id
_entity_poly.type
_entity_poly.pdbx_seq_one_letter_code
_entity_poly.pdbx_strand_id
1 'polypeptide(L)'
;RPVPAALDVLAQQIVAEVAAQDWHETALYDCLVRAWPYAELSRERFEAVLRMLADGYSRRRGPAAVLLHRDGVHGQLRARRGARLTAISSGGAIPDNADYQVWLEPEALMVGSVHEDFAVESMAGDIFQLGNTSYRILRVEQGKVRVEDAAGLPPSVPFWLGEAPGRSDVLSAAVSRLRQQAAAQLVTGGEPALREWLRGSMALSAVAVEQLADYLARSWQALGLLPTQDQLVLERFFDESGGMQLVIHSPLGSRLNRAWGLALRKRFCRRFNFELQAAATEDAIVLSLSTSHSFPLDEVGHYLHSASVGQVLTQALLDAPMFNVRWRWNATTALALPRMQGGRKVAPQLQRMRAEDLVAQVFPDQIACAENLAGEREVPDHPLVQQTLADCLDEAMDLAGLQALLRALEAGQAQLHARDLTAPSPLAAEILSARPYAFLDDAPLEERRTQAVQARRWQSEDLNEGLARLDPAAVAAVTAEAWPLVRDADEMHALLLQVGWLTPQETARHAGGAAWLQQLSDSARATQLRPFDAGPEDGGWWVAAERLLQLR
;
A
#
# COMPACT_ATOMS: atom_id res chain seq x y z
N ARG A 1 -17.91 -9.98 8.92
CA ARG A 1 -18.19 -10.10 10.37
C ARG A 1 -18.49 -8.69 10.88
N PRO A 2 -19.33 -8.47 11.91
CA PRO A 2 -19.51 -7.14 12.48
C PRO A 2 -18.16 -6.60 13.00
N VAL A 3 -17.93 -5.30 12.85
CA VAL A 3 -16.71 -4.62 13.29
C VAL A 3 -16.61 -4.75 14.81
N PRO A 4 -15.54 -5.36 15.35
CA PRO A 4 -15.37 -5.51 16.79
C PRO A 4 -14.99 -4.17 17.43
N ALA A 5 -15.64 -3.84 18.54
CA ALA A 5 -15.31 -2.74 19.44
C ALA A 5 -15.10 -1.37 18.78
N ALA A 6 -15.99 -0.96 17.87
CA ALA A 6 -16.01 0.37 17.26
C ALA A 6 -16.17 1.47 18.34
N LEU A 7 -15.06 2.13 18.70
CA LEU A 7 -14.97 3.04 19.85
C LEU A 7 -15.68 4.37 19.62
N ASP A 8 -15.78 4.81 18.38
CA ASP A 8 -16.51 6.01 17.99
C ASP A 8 -18.03 5.82 18.17
N VAL A 9 -18.57 4.69 17.71
CA VAL A 9 -19.98 4.29 17.94
C VAL A 9 -20.22 4.06 19.43
N LEU A 10 -19.30 3.42 20.14
CA LEU A 10 -19.37 3.24 21.59
C LEU A 10 -19.47 4.59 22.31
N ALA A 11 -18.62 5.55 21.95
CA ALA A 11 -18.62 6.88 22.54
C ALA A 11 -19.98 7.57 22.36
N GLN A 12 -20.54 7.49 21.15
CA GLN A 12 -21.87 8.01 20.85
C GLN A 12 -22.97 7.38 21.72
N GLN A 13 -22.96 6.04 21.85
CA GLN A 13 -23.96 5.31 22.61
C GLN A 13 -23.85 5.58 24.11
N ILE A 14 -22.63 5.69 24.65
CA ILE A 14 -22.42 6.09 26.05
C ILE A 14 -23.05 7.46 26.31
N VAL A 15 -22.82 8.44 25.44
CA VAL A 15 -23.41 9.78 25.60
C VAL A 15 -24.94 9.72 25.53
N ALA A 16 -25.50 8.93 24.62
CA ALA A 16 -26.95 8.77 24.49
C ALA A 16 -27.58 8.13 25.73
N GLU A 17 -27.01 7.04 26.23
CA GLU A 17 -27.46 6.32 27.43
C GLU A 17 -27.39 7.21 28.69
N VAL A 18 -26.27 7.89 28.90
CA VAL A 18 -26.08 8.79 30.05
C VAL A 18 -26.92 10.06 29.93
N ALA A 19 -27.31 10.47 28.72
CA ALA A 19 -28.24 11.57 28.50
C ALA A 19 -29.72 11.19 28.72
N ALA A 20 -30.04 9.90 28.67
CA ALA A 20 -31.37 9.39 28.99
C ALA A 20 -31.55 9.21 30.50
N GLN A 21 -30.51 8.76 31.21
CA GLN A 21 -30.52 8.56 32.66
C GLN A 21 -29.11 8.57 33.26
N ASP A 22 -29.01 8.79 34.57
CA ASP A 22 -27.75 8.62 35.30
C ASP A 22 -27.35 7.13 35.33
N TRP A 23 -26.06 6.85 35.21
CA TRP A 23 -25.53 5.47 35.21
C TRP A 23 -24.38 5.31 36.19
N HIS A 24 -24.32 4.15 36.86
CA HIS A 24 -23.06 3.71 37.47
C HIS A 24 -22.13 3.12 36.40
N GLU A 25 -20.84 3.45 36.41
CA GLU A 25 -19.85 3.06 35.39
C GLU A 25 -19.85 1.55 35.12
N THR A 26 -19.82 0.74 36.19
CA THR A 26 -19.85 -0.73 36.08
C THR A 26 -21.14 -1.24 35.43
N ALA A 27 -22.30 -0.67 35.79
CA ALA A 27 -23.58 -1.12 35.25
C ALA A 27 -23.73 -0.76 33.77
N LEU A 28 -23.20 0.39 33.36
CA LEU A 28 -23.17 0.78 31.94
C LEU A 28 -22.24 -0.13 31.14
N TYR A 29 -21.04 -0.43 31.67
CA TYR A 29 -20.13 -1.40 31.05
C TYR A 29 -20.80 -2.77 30.88
N ASP A 30 -21.38 -3.32 31.96
CA ASP A 30 -22.06 -4.63 31.95
C ASP A 30 -23.28 -4.63 31.01
N CYS A 31 -23.84 -3.46 30.71
CA CYS A 31 -24.88 -3.30 29.69
C CYS A 31 -24.32 -3.43 28.27
N LEU A 32 -23.27 -2.66 27.97
CA LEU A 32 -22.69 -2.54 26.64
C LEU A 32 -22.04 -3.85 26.17
N VAL A 33 -21.35 -4.58 27.06
CA VAL A 33 -20.70 -5.86 26.72
C VAL A 33 -21.69 -6.99 26.37
N ARG A 34 -23.00 -6.81 26.59
CA ARG A 34 -24.01 -7.77 26.11
C ARG A 34 -24.22 -7.68 24.60
N ALA A 35 -23.86 -6.56 23.97
CA ALA A 35 -23.95 -6.42 22.53
C ALA A 35 -22.74 -7.10 21.86
N TRP A 36 -23.00 -7.86 20.80
CA TRP A 36 -21.97 -8.66 20.12
C TRP A 36 -20.71 -7.88 19.74
N PRO A 37 -20.77 -6.65 19.17
CA PRO A 37 -19.56 -5.88 18.85
C PRO A 37 -18.67 -5.56 20.05
N TYR A 38 -19.24 -5.48 21.26
CA TYR A 38 -18.53 -5.08 22.48
C TYR A 38 -18.33 -6.24 23.46
N ALA A 39 -18.62 -7.48 23.06
CA ALA A 39 -18.52 -8.65 23.94
C ALA A 39 -17.10 -8.88 24.50
N GLU A 40 -16.07 -8.47 23.75
CA GLU A 40 -14.65 -8.56 24.12
C GLU A 40 -14.05 -7.19 24.49
N LEU A 41 -14.88 -6.15 24.69
CA LEU A 41 -14.39 -4.82 25.08
C LEU A 41 -13.73 -4.89 26.47
N SER A 42 -12.46 -4.50 26.58
CA SER A 42 -11.78 -4.44 27.88
C SER A 42 -12.27 -3.27 28.73
N ARG A 43 -12.15 -3.41 30.05
CA ARG A 43 -12.46 -2.31 30.99
C ARG A 43 -11.56 -1.11 30.76
N GLU A 44 -10.27 -1.29 30.44
CA GLU A 44 -9.38 -0.14 30.21
C GLU A 44 -9.80 0.67 28.97
N ARG A 45 -10.19 -0.01 27.88
CA ARG A 45 -10.67 0.68 26.66
C ARG A 45 -11.98 1.42 26.92
N PHE A 46 -12.90 0.82 27.66
CA PHE A 46 -14.13 1.51 28.09
C PHE A 46 -13.82 2.77 28.92
N GLU A 47 -12.94 2.65 29.90
CA GLU A 47 -12.53 3.77 30.76
C GLU A 47 -11.78 4.86 29.98
N ALA A 48 -11.00 4.50 28.95
CA ALA A 48 -10.36 5.47 28.06
C ALA A 48 -11.40 6.29 27.28
N VAL A 49 -12.47 5.66 26.78
CA VAL A 49 -13.58 6.36 26.13
C VAL A 49 -14.34 7.25 27.14
N LEU A 50 -14.57 6.78 28.37
CA LEU A 50 -15.18 7.60 29.41
C LEU A 50 -14.34 8.85 29.74
N ARG A 51 -13.01 8.69 29.86
CA ARG A 51 -12.08 9.82 30.07
C ARG A 51 -12.16 10.82 28.92
N MET A 52 -12.05 10.34 27.68
CA MET A 52 -12.18 11.17 26.48
C MET A 52 -13.48 12.01 26.48
N LEU A 53 -14.62 11.40 26.83
CA LEU A 53 -15.92 12.07 26.87
C LEU A 53 -16.11 13.02 28.08
N ALA A 54 -15.40 12.79 29.18
CA ALA A 54 -15.48 13.57 30.41
C ALA A 54 -14.47 14.73 30.46
N ASP A 55 -13.34 14.61 29.77
CA ASP A 55 -12.28 15.62 29.69
C ASP A 55 -12.46 16.51 28.45
N GLY A 56 -12.96 15.93 27.35
CA GLY A 56 -13.11 16.60 26.07
C GLY A 56 -11.78 17.01 25.44
N TYR A 57 -11.79 18.11 24.67
CA TYR A 57 -10.62 18.55 23.89
C TYR A 57 -10.27 20.02 24.18
N SER A 58 -8.99 20.28 24.38
CA SER A 58 -8.46 21.60 24.70
C SER A 58 -8.55 22.57 23.52
N ARG A 59 -9.45 23.57 23.58
CA ARG A 59 -9.50 24.67 22.61
C ARG A 59 -9.05 25.99 23.21
N ARG A 60 -8.70 26.96 22.35
CA ARG A 60 -8.35 28.35 22.74
C ARG A 60 -9.39 29.03 23.65
N ARG A 61 -10.67 28.62 23.58
CA ARG A 61 -11.78 29.19 24.37
C ARG A 61 -12.22 28.28 25.53
N GLY A 62 -11.39 27.33 25.95
CA GLY A 62 -11.69 26.33 26.96
C GLY A 62 -12.02 24.95 26.38
N PRO A 63 -12.28 23.95 27.24
CA PRO A 63 -12.51 22.58 26.81
C PRO A 63 -13.81 22.45 26.01
N ALA A 64 -13.75 21.72 24.90
CA ALA A 64 -14.86 21.47 23.99
C ALA A 64 -15.24 19.98 23.97
N ALA A 65 -16.47 19.69 23.53
CA ALA A 65 -17.03 18.34 23.49
C ALA A 65 -16.93 17.56 24.81
N VAL A 66 -17.04 18.28 25.94
CA VAL A 66 -17.17 17.66 27.26
C VAL A 66 -18.63 17.24 27.45
N LEU A 67 -18.93 15.97 27.20
CA LEU A 67 -20.30 15.46 27.12
C LEU A 67 -20.75 14.77 28.41
N LEU A 68 -19.80 14.27 29.20
CA LEU A 68 -20.07 13.58 30.46
C LEU A 68 -19.54 14.34 31.68
N HIS A 69 -20.25 14.18 32.78
CA HIS A 69 -19.76 14.44 34.12
C HIS A 69 -19.46 13.09 34.75
N ARG A 70 -18.18 12.84 35.06
CA ARG A 70 -17.70 11.60 35.65
C ARG A 70 -17.29 11.84 37.11
N ASP A 71 -17.99 11.18 38.03
CA ASP A 71 -17.61 11.10 39.44
C ASP A 71 -16.84 9.81 39.67
N GLY A 72 -15.52 9.87 39.57
CA GLY A 72 -14.64 8.71 39.74
C GLY A 72 -14.58 8.17 41.17
N VAL A 73 -15.08 8.92 42.17
CA VAL A 73 -15.10 8.46 43.57
C VAL A 73 -16.29 7.54 43.81
N HIS A 74 -17.46 7.91 43.29
CA HIS A 74 -18.70 7.14 43.46
C HIS A 74 -19.06 6.28 42.24
N GLY A 75 -18.25 6.33 41.17
CA GLY A 75 -18.47 5.60 39.93
C GLY A 75 -19.73 6.05 39.18
N GLN A 76 -20.11 7.33 39.27
CA GLN A 76 -21.36 7.85 38.69
C GLN A 76 -21.13 8.70 37.45
N LEU A 77 -21.93 8.44 36.42
CA LEU A 77 -21.95 9.17 35.15
C LEU A 77 -23.24 9.96 35.02
N ARG A 78 -23.11 11.25 34.70
CA ARG A 78 -24.23 12.14 34.38
C ARG A 78 -23.97 12.89 33.09
N ALA A 79 -25.03 13.23 32.36
CA ALA A 79 -24.88 14.04 31.16
C ALA A 79 -24.56 15.50 31.50
N ARG A 80 -23.60 16.08 30.79
CA ARG A 80 -23.41 17.54 30.83
C ARG A 80 -24.48 18.25 30.01
N ARG A 81 -24.64 19.55 30.29
CA ARG A 81 -25.56 20.41 29.53
C ARG A 81 -25.23 20.36 28.04
N GLY A 82 -26.22 20.02 27.23
CA GLY A 82 -26.09 19.93 25.77
C GLY A 82 -25.82 18.52 25.24
N ALA A 83 -25.37 17.56 26.07
CA ALA A 83 -25.07 16.20 25.64
C ALA A 83 -26.26 15.50 24.97
N ARG A 84 -27.46 15.61 25.57
CA ARG A 84 -28.71 15.08 25.00
C ARG A 84 -29.01 15.65 23.61
N LEU A 85 -28.85 16.96 23.44
CA LEU A 85 -29.11 17.62 22.15
C LEU A 85 -28.09 17.19 21.10
N THR A 86 -26.81 17.08 21.48
CA THR A 86 -25.73 16.60 20.59
C THR A 86 -26.00 15.18 20.15
N ALA A 87 -26.32 14.26 21.07
CA ALA A 87 -26.61 12.86 20.74
C ALA A 87 -27.80 12.72 19.77
N ILE A 88 -28.89 13.47 19.99
CA ILE A 88 -30.08 13.42 19.13
C ILE A 88 -29.81 14.03 17.75
N SER A 89 -29.10 15.14 17.68
CA SER A 89 -28.95 15.92 16.44
C SER A 89 -27.74 15.53 15.60
N SER A 90 -26.71 14.93 16.22
CA SER A 90 -25.45 14.58 15.55
C SER A 90 -25.13 13.09 15.60
N GLY A 91 -25.98 12.28 16.23
CA GLY A 91 -25.82 10.83 16.26
C GLY A 91 -26.11 10.16 14.91
N GLY A 92 -25.58 8.96 14.75
CA GLY A 92 -25.70 8.12 13.56
C GLY A 92 -24.33 7.54 13.19
N ALA A 93 -24.32 6.30 12.67
CA ALA A 93 -23.09 5.62 12.25
C ALA A 93 -22.77 5.84 10.77
N ILE A 94 -23.72 6.33 9.96
CA ILE A 94 -23.45 6.68 8.56
C ILE A 94 -22.58 7.94 8.57
N PRO A 95 -21.38 7.93 7.97
CA PRO A 95 -20.51 9.11 7.95
C PRO A 95 -21.19 10.29 7.24
N ASP A 96 -20.85 11.50 7.68
CA ASP A 96 -21.31 12.72 7.00
C ASP A 96 -20.46 12.92 5.75
N ASN A 97 -20.94 12.35 4.65
CA ASN A 97 -20.26 12.45 3.36
C ASN A 97 -20.43 13.86 2.82
N ALA A 98 -19.31 14.48 2.50
CA ALA A 98 -19.27 15.73 1.77
C ALA A 98 -19.21 15.42 0.27
N ASP A 99 -19.69 16.33 -0.58
CA ASP A 99 -19.37 16.23 -2.00
C ASP A 99 -18.02 16.94 -2.27
N TYR A 100 -17.22 16.35 -3.15
CA TYR A 100 -16.07 17.00 -3.76
C TYR A 100 -16.53 17.69 -5.02
N GLN A 101 -16.07 18.92 -5.21
CA GLN A 101 -16.35 19.66 -6.43
C GLN A 101 -15.47 19.12 -7.57
N VAL A 102 -16.08 18.82 -8.72
CA VAL A 102 -15.37 18.37 -9.91
C VAL A 102 -15.02 19.60 -10.76
N TRP A 103 -13.72 19.79 -11.00
CA TRP A 103 -13.16 20.92 -11.75
C TRP A 103 -12.50 20.40 -13.02
N LEU A 104 -13.01 20.80 -14.18
CA LEU A 104 -12.44 20.52 -15.49
C LEU A 104 -11.23 21.41 -15.74
N GLU A 105 -10.13 20.79 -16.14
CA GLU A 105 -8.89 21.41 -16.58
C GLU A 105 -8.69 21.19 -18.09
N PRO A 106 -8.03 22.12 -18.80
CA PRO A 106 -7.37 23.35 -18.30
C PRO A 106 -8.32 24.55 -18.12
N GLU A 107 -9.61 24.43 -18.40
CA GLU A 107 -10.58 25.54 -18.38
C GLU A 107 -10.90 26.06 -16.97
N ALA A 108 -10.45 25.37 -15.92
CA ALA A 108 -10.78 25.61 -14.51
C ALA A 108 -12.29 25.78 -14.27
N LEU A 109 -13.10 24.98 -14.95
CA LEU A 109 -14.56 25.04 -14.89
C LEU A 109 -15.12 24.02 -13.90
N MET A 110 -15.94 24.44 -12.94
CA MET A 110 -16.67 23.49 -12.09
C MET A 110 -17.79 22.83 -12.90
N VAL A 111 -17.66 21.52 -13.17
CA VAL A 111 -18.57 20.74 -14.01
C VAL A 111 -19.59 19.92 -13.21
N GLY A 112 -19.37 19.74 -11.91
CA GLY A 112 -20.29 19.01 -11.04
C GLY A 112 -19.69 18.67 -9.70
N SER A 113 -20.23 17.64 -9.05
CA SER A 113 -19.74 17.15 -7.78
C SER A 113 -19.85 15.63 -7.70
N VAL A 114 -18.94 15.01 -6.95
CA VAL A 114 -18.94 13.57 -6.64
C VAL A 114 -18.90 13.37 -5.14
N HIS A 115 -19.35 12.22 -4.64
CA HIS A 115 -19.26 11.92 -3.20
C HIS A 115 -17.81 11.81 -2.74
N GLU A 116 -17.55 12.15 -1.48
CA GLU A 116 -16.22 12.08 -0.86
C GLU A 116 -15.65 10.68 -0.79
N ASP A 117 -16.45 9.66 -0.48
CA ASP A 117 -16.00 8.26 -0.49
C ASP A 117 -15.50 7.89 -1.88
N PHE A 118 -16.30 8.25 -2.90
CA PHE A 118 -15.89 8.12 -4.29
C PHE A 118 -14.61 8.91 -4.55
N ALA A 119 -14.51 10.18 -4.17
CA ALA A 119 -13.32 10.98 -4.45
C ALA A 119 -12.06 10.47 -3.76
N VAL A 120 -12.19 9.89 -2.55
CA VAL A 120 -11.07 9.40 -1.73
C VAL A 120 -10.61 8.01 -2.15
N GLU A 121 -11.54 7.19 -2.61
CA GLU A 121 -11.24 5.87 -3.19
C GLU A 121 -10.86 5.96 -4.67
N SER A 122 -11.33 7.01 -5.34
CA SER A 122 -10.93 7.36 -6.69
C SER A 122 -9.59 8.05 -6.66
N MET A 123 -8.95 8.01 -7.80
CA MET A 123 -7.59 8.46 -7.94
C MET A 123 -7.39 9.19 -9.24
N ALA A 124 -6.30 9.95 -9.28
CA ALA A 124 -5.77 10.58 -10.47
C ALA A 124 -5.73 9.58 -11.63
N GLY A 125 -6.73 9.70 -12.51
CA GLY A 125 -6.92 9.07 -13.80
C GLY A 125 -8.18 8.24 -13.98
N ASP A 126 -8.97 8.09 -12.92
CA ASP A 126 -10.23 7.38 -13.03
C ASP A 126 -11.20 8.06 -13.96
N ILE A 127 -11.83 7.26 -14.80
CA ILE A 127 -12.85 7.71 -15.70
C ILE A 127 -14.18 7.42 -15.03
N PHE A 128 -14.92 8.48 -14.77
CA PHE A 128 -16.26 8.38 -14.23
C PHE A 128 -17.20 9.21 -15.08
N GLN A 129 -18.46 8.83 -15.05
CA GLN A 129 -19.48 9.53 -15.82
C GLN A 129 -20.17 10.55 -14.92
N LEU A 130 -20.21 11.81 -15.36
CA LEU A 130 -20.98 12.86 -14.71
C LEU A 130 -21.95 13.44 -15.73
N GLY A 131 -23.24 13.11 -15.55
CA GLY A 131 -24.24 13.28 -16.59
C GLY A 131 -24.02 12.29 -17.73
N ASN A 132 -23.86 12.80 -18.96
CA ASN A 132 -23.58 11.98 -20.15
C ASN A 132 -22.11 12.02 -20.57
N THR A 133 -21.30 12.85 -19.91
CA THR A 133 -19.89 13.04 -20.24
C THR A 133 -19.02 12.20 -19.33
N SER A 134 -18.00 11.58 -19.90
CA SER A 134 -17.01 10.80 -19.17
C SER A 134 -15.83 11.72 -18.87
N TYR A 135 -15.44 11.83 -17.61
CA TYR A 135 -14.33 12.66 -17.15
C TYR A 135 -13.24 11.78 -16.55
N ARG A 136 -11.99 12.09 -16.87
CA ARG A 136 -10.81 11.45 -16.31
C ARG A 136 -10.28 12.30 -15.18
N ILE A 137 -10.18 11.77 -13.96
CA ILE A 137 -9.58 12.48 -12.83
C ILE A 137 -8.11 12.79 -13.15
N LEU A 138 -7.62 13.99 -12.85
CA LEU A 138 -6.21 14.36 -12.92
C LEU A 138 -5.57 14.27 -11.55
N ARG A 139 -6.28 14.72 -10.51
CA ARG A 139 -5.87 14.67 -9.12
C ARG A 139 -7.04 14.90 -8.17
N VAL A 140 -6.92 14.37 -6.96
CA VAL A 140 -7.87 14.59 -5.87
C VAL A 140 -7.19 15.48 -4.84
N GLU A 141 -7.72 16.68 -4.65
CA GLU A 141 -7.32 17.61 -3.59
C GLU A 141 -8.41 17.59 -2.50
N GLN A 142 -8.11 18.13 -1.31
CA GLN A 142 -9.12 18.25 -0.26
C GLN A 142 -10.38 19.00 -0.75
N GLY A 143 -11.47 18.26 -0.95
CA GLY A 143 -12.76 18.77 -1.39
C GLY A 143 -12.88 19.11 -2.87
N LYS A 144 -11.87 18.81 -3.70
CA LYS A 144 -11.89 19.06 -5.14
C LYS A 144 -11.33 17.86 -5.89
N VAL A 145 -12.02 17.43 -6.94
CA VAL A 145 -11.50 16.48 -7.92
C VAL A 145 -11.23 17.25 -9.18
N ARG A 146 -9.97 17.32 -9.61
CA ARG A 146 -9.63 17.93 -10.91
C ARG A 146 -9.73 16.86 -11.97
N VAL A 147 -10.26 17.19 -13.14
CA VAL A 147 -10.55 16.23 -14.21
C VAL A 147 -10.24 16.83 -15.58
N GLU A 148 -10.04 15.98 -16.57
CA GLU A 148 -10.06 16.31 -18.00
C GLU A 148 -11.18 15.52 -18.71
N ASP A 149 -11.52 15.87 -19.95
CA ASP A 149 -12.49 15.11 -20.75
C ASP A 149 -11.89 13.74 -21.13
N ALA A 150 -12.60 12.65 -20.83
CA ALA A 150 -12.16 11.29 -21.18
C ALA A 150 -12.49 10.89 -22.63
N ALA A 151 -13.01 11.81 -23.45
CA ALA A 151 -13.32 11.65 -24.87
C ALA A 151 -14.18 10.41 -25.19
N GLY A 152 -15.12 10.09 -24.31
CA GLY A 152 -16.04 8.96 -24.49
C GLY A 152 -15.48 7.59 -24.10
N LEU A 153 -14.32 7.52 -23.47
CA LEU A 153 -13.84 6.28 -22.85
C LEU A 153 -14.85 5.78 -21.79
N PRO A 154 -15.05 4.46 -21.68
CA PRO A 154 -15.99 3.90 -20.72
C PRO A 154 -15.51 4.13 -19.28
N PRO A 155 -16.43 4.29 -18.31
CA PRO A 155 -16.08 4.49 -16.92
C PRO A 155 -15.20 3.35 -16.38
N SER A 156 -14.09 3.73 -15.75
CA SER A 156 -13.14 2.83 -15.12
C SER A 156 -13.62 2.39 -13.74
N VAL A 157 -14.37 3.27 -13.07
CA VAL A 157 -14.98 3.04 -11.76
C VAL A 157 -16.50 3.10 -11.90
N PRO A 158 -17.23 2.08 -11.41
CA PRO A 158 -18.66 2.22 -11.21
C PRO A 158 -18.96 3.36 -10.24
N PHE A 159 -19.96 4.20 -10.57
CA PHE A 159 -20.46 5.23 -9.67
C PHE A 159 -21.21 4.56 -8.51
N TRP A 160 -20.54 4.39 -7.37
CA TRP A 160 -21.16 3.87 -6.15
C TRP A 160 -21.36 4.98 -5.11
N LEU A 161 -22.48 4.89 -4.42
CA LEU A 161 -22.73 5.58 -3.16
C LEU A 161 -22.14 4.70 -2.04
N GLY A 162 -20.97 5.06 -1.54
CA GLY A 162 -20.28 4.37 -0.42
C GLY A 162 -19.06 3.54 -0.84
N GLU A 163 -18.27 3.13 0.15
CA GLU A 163 -17.08 2.28 -0.02
C GLU A 163 -17.45 0.95 -0.67
N ALA A 164 -16.94 0.70 -1.88
CA ALA A 164 -17.15 -0.58 -2.55
C ALA A 164 -16.25 -1.64 -1.89
N PRO A 165 -16.79 -2.75 -1.35
CA PRO A 165 -15.95 -3.76 -0.73
C PRO A 165 -15.04 -4.37 -1.80
N GLY A 166 -13.74 -4.45 -1.51
CA GLY A 166 -12.78 -5.18 -2.34
C GLY A 166 -13.15 -6.66 -2.49
N ARG A 167 -12.48 -7.36 -3.41
CA ARG A 167 -12.74 -8.80 -3.64
C ARG A 167 -12.63 -9.59 -2.34
N SER A 168 -13.68 -10.34 -2.02
CA SER A 168 -13.70 -11.21 -0.83
C SER A 168 -12.68 -12.35 -0.92
N ASP A 169 -12.18 -12.82 0.22
CA ASP A 169 -11.26 -13.96 0.31
C ASP A 169 -11.79 -15.21 -0.40
N VAL A 170 -13.10 -15.46 -0.32
CA VAL A 170 -13.75 -16.62 -0.96
C VAL A 170 -13.66 -16.51 -2.48
N LEU A 171 -13.83 -15.29 -3.02
CA LEU A 171 -13.72 -15.04 -4.46
C LEU A 171 -12.25 -15.06 -4.91
N SER A 172 -11.32 -14.50 -4.14
CA SER A 172 -9.87 -14.63 -4.38
C SER A 172 -9.44 -16.10 -4.41
N ALA A 173 -9.93 -16.93 -3.49
CA ALA A 173 -9.70 -18.37 -3.50
C ALA A 173 -10.31 -19.06 -4.73
N ALA A 174 -11.47 -18.61 -5.22
CA ALA A 174 -12.07 -19.14 -6.44
C ALA A 174 -11.25 -18.79 -7.70
N VAL A 175 -10.76 -17.56 -7.80
CA VAL A 175 -9.85 -17.12 -8.87
C VAL A 175 -8.56 -17.95 -8.85
N SER A 176 -8.00 -18.16 -7.67
CA SER A 176 -6.81 -19.01 -7.48
C SER A 176 -7.05 -20.46 -7.92
N ARG A 177 -8.18 -21.07 -7.52
CA ARG A 177 -8.53 -22.43 -7.97
C ARG A 177 -8.69 -22.53 -9.48
N LEU A 178 -9.28 -21.51 -10.12
CA LEU A 178 -9.41 -21.45 -11.57
C LEU A 178 -8.02 -21.45 -12.24
N ARG A 179 -7.10 -20.61 -11.76
CA ARG A 179 -5.72 -20.54 -12.26
C ARG A 179 -4.94 -21.84 -12.03
N GLN A 180 -5.11 -22.48 -10.87
CA GLN A 180 -4.51 -23.79 -10.58
C GLN A 180 -5.01 -24.88 -11.55
N GLN A 181 -6.31 -24.94 -11.79
CA GLN A 181 -6.90 -25.90 -12.72
C GLN A 181 -6.45 -25.64 -14.16
N ALA A 182 -6.41 -24.39 -14.60
CA ALA A 182 -5.90 -24.02 -15.91
C ALA A 182 -4.41 -24.39 -16.08
N ALA A 183 -3.58 -24.13 -15.07
CA ALA A 183 -2.17 -24.52 -15.07
C ALA A 183 -2.00 -26.04 -15.18
N ALA A 184 -2.82 -26.84 -14.49
CA ALA A 184 -2.81 -28.30 -14.61
C ALA A 184 -3.12 -28.78 -16.05
N GLN A 185 -4.05 -28.13 -16.76
CA GLN A 185 -4.32 -28.46 -18.16
C GLN A 185 -3.14 -28.11 -19.07
N LEU A 186 -2.53 -26.94 -18.86
CA LEU A 186 -1.35 -26.49 -19.61
C LEU A 186 -0.16 -27.45 -19.43
N VAL A 187 0.06 -27.96 -18.22
CA VAL A 187 1.11 -28.96 -17.94
C VAL A 187 0.81 -30.30 -18.62
N THR A 188 -0.46 -30.73 -18.64
CA THR A 188 -0.84 -32.06 -19.15
C THR A 188 -0.82 -32.14 -20.67
N GLY A 189 -1.31 -31.12 -21.36
CA GLY A 189 -1.50 -31.17 -22.81
C GLY A 189 -1.44 -29.81 -23.50
N GLY A 190 -0.86 -28.81 -22.84
CA GLY A 190 -0.71 -27.47 -23.39
C GLY A 190 -2.04 -26.77 -23.64
N GLU A 191 -2.00 -25.82 -24.57
CA GLU A 191 -3.15 -24.98 -24.92
C GLU A 191 -4.37 -25.77 -25.44
N PRO A 192 -4.23 -26.84 -26.26
CA PRO A 192 -5.38 -27.65 -26.68
C PRO A 192 -6.15 -28.28 -25.51
N ALA A 193 -5.44 -28.79 -24.50
CA ALA A 193 -6.07 -29.36 -23.30
C ALA A 193 -6.79 -28.29 -22.47
N LEU A 194 -6.20 -27.10 -22.34
CA LEU A 194 -6.83 -25.96 -21.67
C LEU A 194 -8.14 -25.56 -22.35
N ARG A 195 -8.15 -25.43 -23.69
CA ARG A 195 -9.36 -25.08 -24.47
C ARG A 195 -10.47 -26.11 -24.29
N GLU A 196 -10.14 -27.40 -24.37
CA GLU A 196 -11.12 -28.46 -24.21
C GLU A 196 -11.71 -28.48 -22.80
N TRP A 197 -10.87 -28.32 -21.79
CA TRP A 197 -11.34 -28.20 -20.40
C TRP A 197 -12.25 -26.98 -20.22
N LEU A 198 -11.90 -25.80 -20.72
CA LEU A 198 -12.74 -24.60 -20.63
C LEU A 198 -14.10 -24.80 -21.31
N ARG A 199 -14.13 -25.47 -22.47
CA ARG A 199 -15.36 -25.78 -23.21
C ARG A 199 -16.25 -26.77 -22.47
N GLY A 200 -15.67 -27.78 -21.84
CA GLY A 200 -16.41 -28.84 -21.16
C GLY A 200 -16.83 -28.49 -19.72
N SER A 201 -16.05 -27.67 -19.03
CA SER A 201 -16.27 -27.36 -17.60
C SER A 201 -17.03 -26.05 -17.36
N MET A 202 -17.09 -25.15 -18.34
CA MET A 202 -17.71 -23.84 -18.21
C MET A 202 -18.68 -23.60 -19.38
N ALA A 203 -19.84 -22.99 -19.10
CA ALA A 203 -20.83 -22.64 -20.13
C ALA A 203 -20.42 -21.37 -20.90
N LEU A 204 -19.17 -21.33 -21.39
CA LEU A 204 -18.59 -20.20 -22.11
C LEU A 204 -18.87 -20.29 -23.62
N SER A 205 -18.95 -19.15 -24.28
CA SER A 205 -19.00 -19.09 -25.75
C SER A 205 -17.65 -19.50 -26.34
N ALA A 206 -17.65 -19.98 -27.59
CA ALA A 206 -16.40 -20.37 -28.26
C ALA A 206 -15.37 -19.22 -28.29
N VAL A 207 -15.80 -17.98 -28.55
CA VAL A 207 -14.92 -16.80 -28.54
C VAL A 207 -14.33 -16.55 -27.16
N ALA A 208 -15.12 -16.67 -26.09
CA ALA A 208 -14.64 -16.47 -24.73
C ALA A 208 -13.62 -17.55 -24.32
N VAL A 209 -13.85 -18.81 -24.74
CA VAL A 209 -12.90 -19.91 -24.53
C VAL A 209 -11.57 -19.61 -25.21
N GLU A 210 -11.60 -19.20 -26.48
CA GLU A 210 -10.36 -18.87 -27.22
C GLU A 210 -9.59 -17.72 -26.56
N GLN A 211 -10.26 -16.63 -26.21
CA GLN A 211 -9.62 -15.48 -25.57
C GLN A 211 -9.03 -15.83 -24.20
N LEU A 212 -9.77 -16.57 -23.37
CA LEU A 212 -9.31 -16.94 -22.04
C LEU A 212 -8.14 -17.95 -22.12
N ALA A 213 -8.22 -18.92 -23.02
CA ALA A 213 -7.15 -19.89 -23.23
C ALA A 213 -5.87 -19.21 -23.69
N ASP A 214 -5.96 -18.33 -24.69
CA ASP A 214 -4.83 -17.57 -25.22
C ASP A 214 -4.20 -16.69 -24.12
N TYR A 215 -5.03 -15.96 -23.37
CA TYR A 215 -4.58 -15.11 -22.27
C TYR A 215 -3.82 -15.89 -21.17
N LEU A 216 -4.39 -17.01 -20.70
CA LEU A 216 -3.77 -17.82 -19.65
C LEU A 216 -2.54 -18.57 -20.16
N ALA A 217 -2.57 -19.11 -21.38
CA ALA A 217 -1.43 -19.83 -21.95
C ALA A 217 -0.23 -18.90 -22.14
N ARG A 218 -0.43 -17.69 -22.68
CA ARG A 218 0.64 -16.69 -22.81
C ARG A 218 1.18 -16.23 -21.47
N SER A 219 0.30 -16.04 -20.48
CA SER A 219 0.71 -15.67 -19.12
C SER A 219 1.59 -16.75 -18.50
N TRP A 220 1.20 -18.01 -18.67
CA TRP A 220 1.98 -19.16 -18.21
C TRP A 220 3.31 -19.30 -18.95
N GLN A 221 3.35 -19.06 -20.26
CA GLN A 221 4.60 -19.07 -21.03
C GLN A 221 5.59 -18.00 -20.55
N ALA A 222 5.09 -16.78 -20.30
CA ALA A 222 5.91 -15.66 -19.83
C ALA A 222 6.46 -15.89 -18.41
N LEU A 223 5.58 -16.25 -17.47
CA LEU A 223 5.93 -16.33 -16.04
C LEU A 223 6.43 -17.71 -15.61
N GLY A 224 6.19 -18.75 -16.43
CA GLY A 224 6.42 -20.15 -16.10
C GLY A 224 5.38 -20.77 -15.17
N LEU A 225 4.42 -19.98 -14.67
CA LEU A 225 3.32 -20.40 -13.81
C LEU A 225 2.16 -19.41 -13.91
N LEU A 226 0.99 -19.79 -13.41
CA LEU A 226 -0.13 -18.86 -13.22
C LEU A 226 -0.18 -18.44 -11.74
N PRO A 227 -0.16 -17.13 -11.41
CA PRO A 227 -0.12 -16.68 -10.03
C PRO A 227 -1.38 -17.07 -9.25
N THR A 228 -1.21 -17.59 -8.04
CA THR A 228 -2.25 -18.10 -7.13
C THR A 228 -2.04 -17.52 -5.73
N GLN A 229 -2.88 -17.88 -4.75
CA GLN A 229 -2.69 -17.39 -3.36
C GLN A 229 -1.40 -17.95 -2.70
N ASP A 230 -0.89 -19.07 -3.21
CA ASP A 230 0.30 -19.77 -2.72
C ASP A 230 1.51 -19.67 -3.67
N GLN A 231 1.32 -19.27 -4.92
CA GLN A 231 2.38 -19.08 -5.92
C GLN A 231 2.31 -17.65 -6.46
N LEU A 232 3.05 -16.74 -5.85
CA LEU A 232 3.13 -15.33 -6.22
C LEU A 232 4.29 -15.10 -7.18
N VAL A 233 4.22 -14.05 -8.00
CA VAL A 233 5.29 -13.75 -8.97
C VAL A 233 5.73 -12.30 -8.83
N LEU A 234 7.04 -12.09 -8.72
CA LEU A 234 7.68 -10.79 -8.93
C LEU A 234 8.13 -10.74 -10.39
N GLU A 235 7.46 -9.91 -11.17
CA GLU A 235 7.83 -9.64 -12.55
C GLU A 235 8.55 -8.30 -12.63
N ARG A 236 9.72 -8.27 -13.26
CA ARG A 236 10.47 -7.05 -13.55
C ARG A 236 10.73 -6.92 -15.03
N PHE A 237 10.48 -5.73 -15.56
CA PHE A 237 10.85 -5.32 -16.92
C PHE A 237 11.19 -3.83 -16.94
N PHE A 238 11.73 -3.35 -18.04
CA PHE A 238 12.23 -1.98 -18.19
C PHE A 238 11.34 -1.17 -19.14
N ASP A 239 11.20 0.11 -18.86
CA ASP A 239 10.53 1.07 -19.74
C ASP A 239 11.52 1.72 -20.72
N GLU A 240 11.00 2.49 -21.70
CA GLU A 240 11.83 3.12 -22.73
C GLU A 240 12.76 4.21 -22.19
N SER A 241 12.49 4.73 -20.99
CA SER A 241 13.36 5.69 -20.30
C SER A 241 14.50 5.02 -19.53
N GLY A 242 14.55 3.68 -19.53
CA GLY A 242 15.45 2.88 -18.70
C GLY A 242 14.98 2.74 -17.25
N GLY A 243 13.81 3.26 -16.91
CA GLY A 243 13.14 3.01 -15.65
C GLY A 243 12.72 1.55 -15.52
N MET A 244 12.48 1.12 -14.30
CA MET A 244 12.16 -0.27 -13.97
C MET A 244 10.73 -0.34 -13.46
N GLN A 245 9.99 -1.33 -13.95
CA GLN A 245 8.64 -1.64 -13.47
C GLN A 245 8.70 -2.98 -12.74
N LEU A 246 8.28 -2.96 -11.48
CA LEU A 246 8.18 -4.14 -10.63
C LEU A 246 6.71 -4.45 -10.38
N VAL A 247 6.22 -5.56 -10.93
CA VAL A 247 4.84 -6.03 -10.76
C VAL A 247 4.83 -7.27 -9.87
N ILE A 248 4.05 -7.22 -8.79
CA ILE A 248 3.79 -8.36 -7.90
C ILE A 248 2.43 -8.93 -8.26
N HIS A 249 2.40 -10.10 -8.89
CA HIS A 249 1.16 -10.80 -9.19
C HIS A 249 0.64 -11.52 -7.95
N SER A 250 -0.47 -11.01 -7.42
CA SER A 250 -1.04 -11.38 -6.13
C SER A 250 -2.56 -11.37 -6.21
N PRO A 251 -3.21 -12.50 -6.53
CA PRO A 251 -4.66 -12.62 -6.59
C PRO A 251 -5.27 -12.75 -5.17
N LEU A 252 -4.85 -11.89 -4.25
CA LEU A 252 -5.26 -11.88 -2.85
C LEU A 252 -6.35 -10.85 -2.56
N GLY A 253 -6.54 -9.86 -3.44
CA GLY A 253 -7.55 -8.83 -3.32
C GLY A 253 -6.97 -7.46 -2.96
N SER A 254 -7.71 -6.41 -3.28
CA SER A 254 -7.27 -5.01 -3.24
C SER A 254 -6.91 -4.54 -1.84
N ARG A 255 -7.63 -4.97 -0.80
CA ARG A 255 -7.35 -4.59 0.61
C ARG A 255 -5.98 -5.08 1.07
N LEU A 256 -5.65 -6.34 0.79
CA LEU A 256 -4.34 -6.91 1.12
C LEU A 256 -3.25 -6.32 0.24
N ASN A 257 -3.49 -6.22 -1.07
CA ASN A 257 -2.51 -5.68 -2.02
C ASN A 257 -2.20 -4.19 -1.73
N ARG A 258 -3.18 -3.40 -1.30
CA ARG A 258 -3.01 -2.01 -0.83
C ARG A 258 -2.13 -1.94 0.40
N ALA A 259 -2.40 -2.79 1.41
CA ALA A 259 -1.57 -2.89 2.60
C ALA A 259 -0.12 -3.24 2.25
N TRP A 260 0.06 -4.23 1.38
CA TRP A 260 1.38 -4.71 0.96
C TRP A 260 2.13 -3.65 0.16
N GLY A 261 1.47 -3.02 -0.83
CA GLY A 261 2.03 -1.98 -1.67
C GLY A 261 2.46 -0.74 -0.87
N LEU A 262 1.64 -0.27 0.08
CA LEU A 262 1.98 0.86 0.95
C LEU A 262 3.18 0.54 1.86
N ALA A 263 3.21 -0.66 2.45
CA ALA A 263 4.33 -1.09 3.29
C ALA A 263 5.63 -1.21 2.49
N LEU A 264 5.58 -1.80 1.28
CA LEU A 264 6.74 -1.88 0.38
C LEU A 264 7.21 -0.48 0.00
N ARG A 265 6.31 0.40 -0.45
CA ARG A 265 6.65 1.78 -0.81
C ARG A 265 7.43 2.47 0.31
N LYS A 266 6.95 2.39 1.56
CA LYS A 266 7.65 2.98 2.72
C LYS A 266 9.05 2.41 2.92
N ARG A 267 9.24 1.09 2.73
CA ARG A 267 10.56 0.45 2.84
C ARG A 267 11.52 0.89 1.74
N PHE A 268 11.04 0.97 0.50
CA PHE A 268 11.84 1.47 -0.61
C PHE A 268 12.22 2.95 -0.41
N CYS A 269 11.29 3.81 -0.01
CA CYS A 269 11.59 5.23 0.24
C CYS A 269 12.69 5.41 1.30
N ARG A 270 12.69 4.61 2.39
CA ARG A 270 13.75 4.68 3.41
C ARG A 270 15.12 4.19 2.93
N ARG A 271 15.15 3.22 2.00
CA ARG A 271 16.41 2.64 1.51
C ARG A 271 17.02 3.45 0.36
N PHE A 272 16.19 4.10 -0.46
CA PHE A 272 16.62 4.78 -1.68
C PHE A 272 16.34 6.29 -1.72
N ASN A 273 15.74 6.86 -0.66
CA ASN A 273 15.48 8.30 -0.45
C ASN A 273 14.77 9.01 -1.63
N PHE A 274 13.79 8.33 -2.24
CA PHE A 274 12.96 8.87 -3.32
C PHE A 274 11.53 8.35 -3.20
N GLU A 275 10.53 9.15 -3.58
CA GLU A 275 9.12 8.75 -3.58
C GLU A 275 8.81 7.84 -4.77
N LEU A 276 8.34 6.63 -4.49
CA LEU A 276 7.95 5.68 -5.53
C LEU A 276 6.48 5.81 -5.89
N GLN A 277 6.21 5.78 -7.20
CA GLN A 277 4.87 5.55 -7.73
C GLN A 277 4.50 4.10 -7.51
N ALA A 278 3.30 3.86 -6.97
CA ALA A 278 2.87 2.53 -6.60
C ALA A 278 1.39 2.35 -6.94
N ALA A 279 0.97 1.13 -7.30
CA ALA A 279 -0.44 0.79 -7.47
C ALA A 279 -0.73 -0.62 -6.94
N ALA A 280 -1.95 -0.87 -6.51
CA ALA A 280 -2.52 -2.13 -6.10
C ALA A 280 -3.92 -2.30 -6.71
N THR A 281 -4.12 -3.41 -7.44
CA THR A 281 -5.42 -3.90 -7.88
C THR A 281 -5.82 -5.12 -7.07
N GLU A 282 -6.93 -5.76 -7.45
CA GLU A 282 -7.34 -7.05 -6.89
C GLU A 282 -6.31 -8.16 -7.16
N ASP A 283 -5.56 -8.06 -8.25
CA ASP A 283 -4.72 -9.12 -8.79
C ASP A 283 -3.22 -8.81 -8.82
N ALA A 284 -2.82 -7.55 -8.62
CA ALA A 284 -1.42 -7.19 -8.66
C ALA A 284 -1.07 -5.94 -7.83
N ILE A 285 0.23 -5.74 -7.61
CA ILE A 285 0.85 -4.50 -7.12
C ILE A 285 1.87 -4.07 -8.17
N VAL A 286 2.01 -2.78 -8.47
CA VAL A 286 3.08 -2.25 -9.31
C VAL A 286 3.86 -1.20 -8.54
N LEU A 287 5.19 -1.21 -8.68
CA LEU A 287 6.12 -0.20 -8.19
C LEU A 287 6.96 0.28 -9.36
N SER A 288 6.91 1.58 -9.65
CA SER A 288 7.75 2.18 -10.68
C SER A 288 9.02 2.75 -10.06
N LEU A 289 10.15 2.25 -10.51
CA LEU A 289 11.49 2.52 -9.98
C LEU A 289 12.31 3.30 -11.01
N SER A 290 13.18 4.19 -10.54
CA SER A 290 14.15 4.88 -11.40
C SER A 290 15.37 4.00 -11.73
N THR A 291 16.16 4.41 -12.72
CA THR A 291 17.47 3.82 -13.07
C THR A 291 18.48 3.76 -11.91
N SER A 292 18.26 4.55 -10.86
CA SER A 292 19.09 4.58 -9.65
C SER A 292 18.91 3.34 -8.77
N HIS A 293 17.87 2.54 -9.02
CA HIS A 293 17.55 1.35 -8.25
C HIS A 293 18.15 0.11 -8.91
N SER A 294 19.06 -0.57 -8.21
CA SER A 294 19.58 -1.87 -8.61
C SER A 294 19.60 -2.80 -7.40
N PHE A 295 18.93 -3.94 -7.52
CA PHE A 295 18.87 -4.98 -6.50
C PHE A 295 18.49 -6.33 -7.14
N PRO A 296 18.90 -7.46 -6.54
CA PRO A 296 18.40 -8.78 -6.92
C PRO A 296 16.88 -8.87 -6.67
N LEU A 297 16.14 -9.35 -7.67
CA LEU A 297 14.67 -9.30 -7.65
C LEU A 297 14.07 -10.14 -6.50
N ASP A 298 14.70 -11.25 -6.16
CA ASP A 298 14.33 -12.15 -5.07
C ASP A 298 14.52 -11.54 -3.67
N GLU A 299 15.38 -10.51 -3.52
CA GLU A 299 15.51 -9.79 -2.24
C GLU A 299 14.24 -9.06 -1.83
N VAL A 300 13.38 -8.65 -2.78
CA VAL A 300 12.13 -7.92 -2.50
C VAL A 300 11.21 -8.71 -1.57
N GLY A 301 11.21 -10.05 -1.68
CA GLY A 301 10.44 -10.93 -0.79
C GLY A 301 10.83 -10.81 0.68
N HIS A 302 12.02 -10.28 0.98
CA HIS A 302 12.58 -10.16 2.33
C HIS A 302 12.52 -8.72 2.87
N TYR A 303 11.97 -7.75 2.12
CA TYR A 303 11.93 -6.35 2.55
C TYR A 303 10.92 -6.08 3.67
N LEU A 304 9.95 -6.98 3.86
CA LEU A 304 8.95 -6.92 4.90
C LEU A 304 8.99 -8.20 5.73
N HIS A 305 8.79 -8.04 7.05
CA HIS A 305 8.71 -9.16 7.99
C HIS A 305 7.39 -9.11 8.74
N SER A 306 6.80 -10.29 8.98
CA SER A 306 5.51 -10.41 9.65
C SER A 306 5.49 -9.74 11.04
N ALA A 307 6.62 -9.77 11.75
CA ALA A 307 6.78 -9.16 13.07
C ALA A 307 6.83 -7.62 13.07
N SER A 308 7.21 -6.99 11.96
CA SER A 308 7.40 -5.52 11.88
C SER A 308 6.47 -4.80 10.91
N VAL A 309 5.78 -5.54 10.03
CA VAL A 309 4.95 -4.95 8.97
C VAL A 309 3.85 -4.05 9.52
N GLY A 310 3.31 -4.34 10.70
CA GLY A 310 2.29 -3.51 11.35
C GLY A 310 2.77 -2.09 11.56
N GLN A 311 3.94 -1.92 12.20
CA GLN A 311 4.54 -0.59 12.43
C GLN A 311 4.88 0.12 11.12
N VAL A 312 5.44 -0.61 10.14
CA VAL A 312 5.79 -0.06 8.83
C VAL A 312 4.54 0.47 8.13
N LEU A 313 3.47 -0.33 8.12
CA LEU A 313 2.21 0.04 7.48
C LEU A 313 1.53 1.20 8.22
N THR A 314 1.54 1.21 9.55
CA THR A 314 1.05 2.36 10.34
C THR A 314 1.77 3.64 9.91
N GLN A 315 3.11 3.65 9.87
CA GLN A 315 3.86 4.83 9.44
C GLN A 315 3.63 5.21 7.97
N ALA A 316 3.37 4.24 7.09
CA ALA A 316 3.03 4.49 5.69
C ALA A 316 1.63 5.08 5.52
N LEU A 317 0.68 4.62 6.33
CA LEU A 317 -0.72 5.06 6.36
C LEU A 317 -0.85 6.51 6.85
N LEU A 318 -0.03 6.94 7.81
CA LEU A 318 -0.07 8.31 8.33
C LEU A 318 0.22 9.35 7.23
N ASP A 319 0.94 8.97 6.17
CA ASP A 319 1.19 9.83 5.01
C ASP A 319 0.07 9.73 3.95
N ALA A 320 -0.89 8.82 4.10
CA ALA A 320 -1.93 8.56 3.10
C ALA A 320 -3.20 9.42 3.33
N PRO A 321 -3.86 9.92 2.26
CA PRO A 321 -5.06 10.75 2.37
C PRO A 321 -6.22 10.12 3.15
N MET A 322 -6.32 8.78 3.13
CA MET A 322 -7.41 8.02 3.78
C MET A 322 -7.50 8.25 5.30
N PHE A 323 -6.37 8.53 5.97
CA PHE A 323 -6.36 8.78 7.41
C PHE A 323 -7.23 9.98 7.77
N ASN A 324 -7.08 11.10 7.05
CA ASN A 324 -7.79 12.35 7.34
C ASN A 324 -9.31 12.21 7.18
N VAL A 325 -9.72 11.36 6.23
CA VAL A 325 -11.13 11.11 5.91
C VAL A 325 -11.78 10.29 7.01
N ARG A 326 -11.19 9.12 7.32
CA ARG A 326 -11.68 8.24 8.40
C ARG A 326 -11.56 8.89 9.78
N TRP A 327 -10.53 9.71 10.02
CA TRP A 327 -10.43 10.54 11.22
C TRP A 327 -11.66 11.42 11.41
N ARG A 328 -12.07 12.15 10.36
CA ARG A 328 -13.24 13.03 10.44
C ARG A 328 -14.51 12.22 10.67
N TRP A 329 -14.68 11.07 10.01
CA TRP A 329 -15.82 10.19 10.24
C TRP A 329 -15.90 9.81 11.71
N ASN A 330 -14.82 9.27 12.27
CA ASN A 330 -14.78 8.82 13.67
C ASN A 330 -14.98 9.97 14.65
N ALA A 331 -14.38 11.12 14.39
CA ALA A 331 -14.57 12.32 15.21
C ALA A 331 -16.03 12.81 15.19
N THR A 332 -16.73 12.71 14.05
CA THR A 332 -18.15 13.07 13.96
C THR A 332 -19.06 12.03 14.61
N THR A 333 -18.80 10.73 14.39
CA THR A 333 -19.56 9.63 15.00
C THR A 333 -19.41 9.64 16.52
N ALA A 334 -18.20 9.83 17.04
CA ALA A 334 -17.93 9.93 18.47
C ALA A 334 -18.45 11.23 19.13
N LEU A 335 -19.15 12.09 18.39
CA LEU A 335 -19.69 13.38 18.83
C LEU A 335 -18.61 14.40 19.26
N ALA A 336 -17.33 14.13 18.97
CA ALA A 336 -16.24 15.09 19.17
C ALA A 336 -16.42 16.33 18.28
N LEU A 337 -16.96 16.10 17.07
CA LEU A 337 -17.36 17.12 16.11
C LEU A 337 -18.87 17.03 15.83
N PRO A 338 -19.69 17.92 16.41
CA PRO A 338 -21.13 17.92 16.16
C PRO A 338 -21.45 18.15 14.69
N ARG A 339 -22.33 17.32 14.11
CA ARG A 339 -22.86 17.45 12.74
C ARG A 339 -23.81 18.63 12.59
N MET A 340 -24.54 18.94 13.67
CA MET A 340 -25.53 20.00 13.75
C MET A 340 -25.10 21.04 14.78
N GLN A 341 -25.23 22.33 14.45
CA GLN A 341 -24.97 23.43 15.38
C GLN A 341 -26.01 24.53 15.17
N GLY A 342 -26.66 24.99 16.25
CA GLY A 342 -27.69 26.02 16.17
C GLY A 342 -28.90 25.63 15.30
N GLY A 343 -29.24 24.33 15.25
CA GLY A 343 -30.37 23.82 14.46
C GLY A 343 -30.09 23.67 12.95
N ARG A 344 -28.84 23.85 12.50
CA ARG A 344 -28.44 23.69 11.09
C ARG A 344 -27.28 22.71 10.95
N LYS A 345 -27.20 22.04 9.80
CA LYS A 345 -26.06 21.17 9.45
C LYS A 345 -24.81 22.03 9.31
N VAL A 346 -23.72 21.61 9.94
CA VAL A 346 -22.43 22.27 9.82
C VAL A 346 -21.90 22.04 8.41
N ALA A 347 -21.46 23.10 7.73
CA ALA A 347 -20.96 23.00 6.37
C ALA A 347 -19.76 22.03 6.30
N PRO A 348 -19.65 21.17 5.27
CA PRO A 348 -18.57 20.19 5.18
C PRO A 348 -17.16 20.77 5.23
N GLN A 349 -16.93 21.94 4.62
CA GLN A 349 -15.64 22.64 4.69
C GLN A 349 -15.25 22.97 6.14
N LEU A 350 -16.22 23.42 6.95
CA LEU A 350 -15.99 23.68 8.37
C LEU A 350 -15.76 22.39 9.16
N GLN A 351 -16.40 21.27 8.79
CA GLN A 351 -16.11 19.98 9.42
C GLN A 351 -14.68 19.52 9.15
N ARG A 352 -14.16 19.70 7.92
CA ARG A 352 -12.77 19.38 7.56
C ARG A 352 -11.77 20.21 8.37
N MET A 353 -11.93 21.53 8.37
CA MET A 353 -11.06 22.42 9.16
C MET A 353 -11.08 22.06 10.66
N ARG A 354 -12.26 21.77 11.22
CA ARG A 354 -12.39 21.38 12.63
C ARG A 354 -11.80 20.00 12.92
N ALA A 355 -11.83 19.09 11.95
CA ALA A 355 -11.21 17.77 12.07
C ALA A 355 -9.68 17.89 12.09
N GLU A 356 -9.11 18.71 11.21
CA GLU A 356 -7.68 19.04 11.21
C GLU A 356 -7.24 19.72 12.51
N ASP A 357 -7.99 20.72 12.97
CA ASP A 357 -7.76 21.36 14.28
C ASP A 357 -7.79 20.35 15.44
N LEU A 358 -8.62 19.30 15.33
CA LEU A 358 -8.71 18.24 16.34
C LEU A 358 -7.52 17.28 16.25
N VAL A 359 -7.05 16.93 15.04
CA VAL A 359 -5.81 16.17 14.86
C VAL A 359 -4.66 16.91 15.56
N ALA A 360 -4.53 18.22 15.33
CA ALA A 360 -3.49 19.03 15.96
C ALA A 360 -3.43 18.94 17.49
N GLN A 361 -4.58 18.71 18.13
CA GLN A 361 -4.69 18.61 19.59
C GLN A 361 -4.43 17.20 20.11
N VAL A 362 -4.91 16.19 19.38
CA VAL A 362 -4.91 14.80 19.84
C VAL A 362 -3.68 14.04 19.34
N PHE A 363 -3.22 14.34 18.13
CA PHE A 363 -2.09 13.72 17.46
C PHE A 363 -1.23 14.78 16.74
N PRO A 364 -0.46 15.60 17.48
CA PRO A 364 0.30 16.71 16.91
C PRO A 364 1.29 16.30 15.82
N ASP A 365 1.97 15.16 16.00
CA ASP A 365 2.94 14.60 15.06
C ASP A 365 2.36 14.31 13.67
N GLN A 366 1.04 14.08 13.58
CA GLN A 366 0.37 13.80 12.31
C GLN A 366 0.39 15.00 11.35
N ILE A 367 0.34 16.22 11.89
CA ILE A 367 0.36 17.46 11.12
C ILE A 367 1.68 18.22 11.27
N ALA A 368 2.65 17.64 11.98
CA ALA A 368 3.94 18.27 12.22
C ALA A 368 4.70 18.46 10.90
N CYS A 369 5.39 19.60 10.79
CA CYS A 369 6.33 19.82 9.70
C CYS A 369 7.40 18.73 9.71
N ALA A 370 7.74 18.18 8.54
CA ALA A 370 8.79 17.17 8.41
C ALA A 370 10.14 17.63 9.00
N GLU A 371 10.43 18.94 8.97
CA GLU A 371 11.63 19.54 9.57
C GLU A 371 11.67 19.44 11.11
N ASN A 372 10.51 19.30 11.77
CA ASN A 372 10.41 19.22 13.22
C ASN A 372 10.26 17.77 13.74
N LEU A 373 10.08 16.81 12.83
CA LEU A 373 9.94 15.40 13.19
C LEU A 373 11.32 14.74 13.30
N ALA A 374 11.68 14.31 14.51
CA ALA A 374 12.89 13.53 14.75
C ALA A 374 12.61 12.02 14.57
N GLY A 375 12.40 11.58 13.33
CA GLY A 375 12.21 10.16 12.99
C GLY A 375 10.76 9.78 12.70
N GLU A 376 10.33 8.62 13.21
CA GLU A 376 8.95 8.12 13.03
C GLU A 376 7.96 8.89 13.92
N ARG A 377 6.71 9.02 13.46
CA ARG A 377 5.65 9.71 14.22
C ARG A 377 5.26 8.89 15.45
N GLU A 378 5.20 9.53 16.61
CA GLU A 378 4.74 8.87 17.84
C GLU A 378 3.21 8.83 17.85
N VAL A 379 2.64 7.63 17.75
CA VAL A 379 1.18 7.44 17.76
C VAL A 379 0.66 7.55 19.20
N PRO A 380 -0.22 8.52 19.51
CA PRO A 380 -0.73 8.70 20.86
C PRO A 380 -1.74 7.62 21.26
N ASP A 381 -1.76 7.26 22.54
CA ASP A 381 -2.76 6.39 23.16
C ASP A 381 -4.08 7.15 23.35
N HIS A 382 -4.84 7.33 22.27
CA HIS A 382 -6.13 8.01 22.28
C HIS A 382 -7.21 7.19 21.55
N PRO A 383 -8.43 7.04 22.11
CA PRO A 383 -9.47 6.19 21.53
C PRO A 383 -9.82 6.52 20.07
N LEU A 384 -9.93 7.81 19.70
CA LEU A 384 -10.18 8.19 18.31
C LEU A 384 -9.04 7.82 17.37
N VAL A 385 -7.79 7.96 17.80
CA VAL A 385 -6.62 7.65 16.96
C VAL A 385 -6.55 6.14 16.74
N GLN A 386 -6.78 5.37 17.81
CA GLN A 386 -6.86 3.90 17.73
C GLN A 386 -8.00 3.44 16.81
N GLN A 387 -9.18 4.06 16.90
CA GLN A 387 -10.30 3.72 16.01
C GLN A 387 -9.96 4.04 14.56
N THR A 388 -9.41 5.22 14.27
CA THR A 388 -9.04 5.61 12.90
C THR A 388 -7.95 4.70 12.33
N LEU A 389 -6.96 4.32 13.14
CA LEU A 389 -5.95 3.36 12.71
C LEU A 389 -6.56 1.98 12.45
N ALA A 390 -7.44 1.48 13.31
CA ALA A 390 -8.13 0.20 13.09
C ALA A 390 -8.95 0.22 11.79
N ASP A 391 -9.74 1.27 11.57
CA ASP A 391 -10.54 1.41 10.35
C ASP A 391 -9.68 1.44 9.08
N CYS A 392 -8.54 2.12 9.13
CA CYS A 392 -7.62 2.16 8.00
C CYS A 392 -6.87 0.82 7.80
N LEU A 393 -6.38 0.20 8.87
CA LEU A 393 -5.52 -1.00 8.81
C LEU A 393 -6.33 -2.29 8.57
N ASP A 394 -7.55 -2.35 9.10
CA ASP A 394 -8.38 -3.56 9.15
C ASP A 394 -9.64 -3.47 8.29
N GLU A 395 -10.19 -2.29 7.98
CA GLU A 395 -11.35 -2.17 7.06
C GLU A 395 -10.91 -1.77 5.65
N ALA A 396 -10.26 -0.62 5.50
CA ALA A 396 -9.77 -0.15 4.19
C ALA A 396 -8.62 -1.02 3.64
N MET A 397 -7.92 -1.70 4.54
CA MET A 397 -6.82 -2.62 4.27
C MET A 397 -7.05 -3.94 5.01
N ASP A 398 -6.12 -4.87 4.85
CA ASP A 398 -6.11 -6.15 5.57
C ASP A 398 -4.73 -6.43 6.17
N LEU A 399 -4.41 -5.77 7.29
CA LEU A 399 -3.16 -5.97 8.00
C LEU A 399 -3.01 -7.42 8.50
N ALA A 400 -4.08 -8.01 9.03
CA ALA A 400 -4.05 -9.38 9.53
C ALA A 400 -3.75 -10.38 8.40
N GLY A 401 -4.37 -10.22 7.24
CA GLY A 401 -4.10 -10.99 6.03
C GLY A 401 -2.68 -10.79 5.52
N LEU A 402 -2.18 -9.56 5.49
CA LEU A 402 -0.79 -9.28 5.12
C LEU A 402 0.21 -9.96 6.07
N GLN A 403 -0.02 -9.90 7.39
CA GLN A 403 0.81 -10.60 8.36
C GLN A 403 0.76 -12.11 8.17
N ALA A 404 -0.42 -12.67 7.85
CA ALA A 404 -0.57 -14.10 7.57
C ALA A 404 0.17 -14.51 6.30
N LEU A 405 0.10 -13.70 5.24
CA LEU A 405 0.85 -13.92 4.01
C LEU A 405 2.36 -13.91 4.27
N LEU A 406 2.87 -12.90 4.98
CA LEU A 406 4.31 -12.81 5.28
C LEU A 406 4.78 -14.00 6.10
N ARG A 407 3.99 -14.46 7.10
CA ARG A 407 4.29 -15.70 7.83
C ARG A 407 4.31 -16.93 6.92
N ALA A 408 3.39 -17.01 5.95
CA ALA A 408 3.35 -18.10 4.98
C ALA A 408 4.57 -18.08 4.05
N LEU A 409 5.03 -16.91 3.62
CA LEU A 409 6.25 -16.74 2.84
C LEU A 409 7.49 -17.11 3.66
N GLU A 410 7.60 -16.62 4.90
CA GLU A 410 8.68 -16.94 5.85
C GLU A 410 8.75 -18.46 6.15
N ALA A 411 7.60 -19.14 6.19
CA ALA A 411 7.50 -20.59 6.40
C ALA A 411 7.62 -21.42 5.11
N GLY A 412 7.73 -20.80 3.93
CA GLY A 412 7.76 -21.48 2.63
C GLY A 412 6.44 -22.15 2.21
N GLN A 413 5.32 -21.80 2.88
CA GLN A 413 3.97 -22.27 2.54
C GLN A 413 3.39 -21.53 1.33
N ALA A 414 3.76 -20.25 1.17
CA ALA A 414 3.59 -19.49 -0.05
C ALA A 414 4.98 -19.26 -0.68
N GLN A 415 5.05 -19.16 -2.00
CA GLN A 415 6.29 -18.95 -2.73
C GLN A 415 6.21 -17.69 -3.58
N LEU A 416 7.33 -16.97 -3.67
CA LEU A 416 7.46 -15.78 -4.48
C LEU A 416 8.52 -16.02 -5.56
N HIS A 417 8.10 -16.02 -6.83
CA HIS A 417 8.94 -16.37 -7.96
C HIS A 417 9.41 -15.11 -8.68
N ALA A 418 10.73 -14.88 -8.72
CA ALA A 418 11.33 -13.77 -9.46
C ALA A 418 11.41 -14.07 -10.97
N ARG A 419 10.95 -13.14 -11.81
CA ARG A 419 10.95 -13.22 -13.28
C ARG A 419 11.38 -11.89 -13.90
N ASP A 420 12.55 -11.90 -14.51
CA ASP A 420 13.03 -10.82 -15.37
C ASP A 420 12.60 -11.05 -16.81
N LEU A 421 11.81 -10.13 -17.35
CA LEU A 421 11.26 -10.18 -18.69
C LEU A 421 11.72 -8.97 -19.52
N THR A 422 11.81 -9.18 -20.84
CA THR A 422 12.12 -8.11 -21.81
C THR A 422 10.93 -7.20 -22.11
N ALA A 423 9.72 -7.63 -21.78
CA ALA A 423 8.46 -6.92 -21.98
C ALA A 423 7.43 -7.39 -20.95
N PRO A 424 6.39 -6.60 -20.66
CA PRO A 424 5.36 -6.97 -19.68
C PRO A 424 4.57 -8.20 -20.11
N SER A 425 4.23 -9.06 -19.14
CA SER A 425 3.36 -10.21 -19.32
C SER A 425 1.90 -9.82 -19.57
N PRO A 426 1.06 -10.72 -20.10
CA PRO A 426 -0.38 -10.48 -20.22
C PRO A 426 -1.08 -10.13 -18.91
N LEU A 427 -0.63 -10.67 -17.78
CA LEU A 427 -1.15 -10.30 -16.46
C LEU A 427 -0.71 -8.89 -16.05
N ALA A 428 0.55 -8.52 -16.34
CA ALA A 428 1.08 -7.21 -15.98
C ALA A 428 0.41 -6.09 -16.77
N ALA A 429 -0.04 -6.37 -17.99
CA ALA A 429 -0.77 -5.41 -18.81
C ALA A 429 -1.98 -4.80 -18.11
N GLU A 430 -2.70 -5.57 -17.28
CA GLU A 430 -3.87 -5.08 -16.55
C GLU A 430 -3.47 -3.96 -15.58
N ILE A 431 -2.37 -4.13 -14.84
CA ILE A 431 -1.90 -3.14 -13.87
C ILE A 431 -1.00 -2.05 -14.49
N LEU A 432 -0.47 -2.24 -15.70
CA LEU A 432 0.27 -1.18 -16.42
C LEU A 432 -0.67 -0.23 -17.14
N SER A 433 -1.74 -0.78 -17.70
CA SER A 433 -2.93 -0.02 -18.06
C SER A 433 -3.85 0.20 -16.87
N ALA A 434 -3.32 0.03 -15.64
CA ALA A 434 -4.07 0.15 -14.41
C ALA A 434 -4.91 1.39 -14.49
N ARG A 435 -6.19 1.14 -14.37
CA ARG A 435 -7.14 2.21 -14.17
C ARG A 435 -6.73 2.94 -12.90
N PRO A 436 -6.83 4.26 -12.89
CA PRO A 436 -5.93 4.98 -12.02
C PRO A 436 -6.30 4.95 -10.53
N TYR A 437 -7.47 4.41 -10.17
CA TYR A 437 -7.90 3.94 -8.83
C TYR A 437 -6.96 2.92 -8.20
N ALA A 438 -6.12 2.27 -9.00
CA ALA A 438 -5.19 1.28 -8.50
C ALA A 438 -4.03 1.94 -7.75
N PHE A 439 -3.67 3.20 -8.04
CA PHE A 439 -2.43 3.78 -7.53
C PHE A 439 -2.45 3.94 -5.98
N LEU A 440 -1.33 4.28 -5.36
CA LEU A 440 -1.20 4.45 -3.91
C LEU A 440 -0.60 5.83 -3.58
N ASP A 441 -0.27 6.59 -4.60
CA ASP A 441 0.37 7.90 -4.59
C ASP A 441 -0.47 8.96 -5.32
N ASP A 442 -0.24 10.21 -4.95
CA ASP A 442 -0.98 11.37 -5.45
C ASP A 442 -0.34 11.98 -6.72
N ALA A 443 0.64 11.31 -7.34
CA ALA A 443 1.36 11.82 -8.50
C ALA A 443 0.42 12.01 -9.71
N PRO A 444 0.46 13.18 -10.38
CA PRO A 444 -0.35 13.45 -11.57
C PRO A 444 -0.11 12.40 -12.66
N LEU A 445 -1.16 12.07 -13.43
CA LEU A 445 -1.09 11.05 -14.47
C LEU A 445 0.01 11.26 -15.51
N GLU A 446 0.24 12.52 -15.88
CA GLU A 446 1.18 12.94 -16.92
C GLU A 446 2.64 12.67 -16.53
N GLU A 447 2.92 12.56 -15.24
CA GLU A 447 4.26 12.35 -14.67
C GLU A 447 4.53 10.85 -14.40
N ARG A 448 3.64 9.95 -14.85
CA ARG A 448 3.72 8.52 -14.51
C ARG A 448 4.57 7.70 -15.46
N ARG A 449 5.51 6.96 -14.87
CA ARG A 449 6.41 6.07 -15.62
C ARG A 449 5.74 4.81 -16.16
N THR A 450 4.64 4.35 -15.56
CA THR A 450 3.89 3.20 -16.09
C THR A 450 3.36 3.43 -17.50
N GLN A 451 3.04 4.68 -17.87
CA GLN A 451 2.60 5.03 -19.24
C GLN A 451 3.75 5.07 -20.25
N ALA A 452 5.00 5.24 -19.80
CA ALA A 452 6.18 5.17 -20.66
C ALA A 452 6.47 3.74 -21.14
N VAL A 453 5.76 2.73 -20.59
CA VAL A 453 5.78 1.37 -21.10
C VAL A 453 4.89 1.30 -22.33
N GLN A 454 5.49 1.28 -23.53
CA GLN A 454 4.71 1.00 -24.74
C GLN A 454 4.07 -0.38 -24.64
N ALA A 455 2.74 -0.42 -24.59
CA ALA A 455 1.98 -1.62 -24.90
C ALA A 455 2.18 -1.90 -26.40
N ARG A 456 3.26 -2.60 -26.77
CA ARG A 456 3.38 -3.17 -28.12
C ARG A 456 2.09 -3.93 -28.36
N ARG A 457 1.34 -3.54 -29.41
CA ARG A 457 0.05 -4.19 -29.72
C ARG A 457 0.27 -5.69 -29.73
N TRP A 458 -0.55 -6.40 -28.99
CA TRP A 458 -0.64 -7.86 -28.77
C TRP A 458 -0.74 -8.73 -30.04
N GLN A 459 -0.55 -8.13 -31.22
CA GLN A 459 -0.79 -8.67 -32.55
C GLN A 459 0.50 -8.91 -33.36
N SER A 460 1.69 -8.58 -32.84
CA SER A 460 2.93 -8.91 -33.55
C SER A 460 3.23 -10.40 -33.43
N GLU A 461 3.42 -11.06 -34.57
CA GLU A 461 3.88 -12.45 -34.72
C GLU A 461 5.18 -12.73 -33.96
N ASP A 462 5.95 -11.68 -33.61
CA ASP A 462 7.14 -11.70 -32.77
C ASP A 462 6.90 -12.24 -31.33
N LEU A 463 5.66 -12.27 -30.83
CA LEU A 463 5.35 -12.84 -29.50
C LEU A 463 5.30 -14.37 -29.49
N ASN A 464 5.24 -15.03 -30.66
CA ASN A 464 5.31 -16.49 -30.75
C ASN A 464 6.71 -17.04 -30.45
N GLU A 465 7.75 -16.21 -30.61
CA GLU A 465 9.07 -16.43 -30.03
C GLU A 465 9.04 -15.88 -28.60
N GLY A 466 8.39 -16.64 -27.71
CA GLY A 466 7.80 -16.19 -26.44
C GLY A 466 8.57 -15.12 -25.69
N LEU A 467 7.84 -14.12 -25.15
CA LEU A 467 8.27 -13.07 -24.21
C LEU A 467 9.60 -13.43 -23.55
N ALA A 468 10.69 -13.02 -24.21
CA ALA A 468 11.96 -13.71 -24.06
C ALA A 468 12.49 -13.48 -22.65
N ARG A 469 12.61 -14.57 -21.89
CA ARG A 469 13.55 -14.61 -20.77
C ARG A 469 14.88 -14.06 -21.29
N LEU A 470 15.54 -13.22 -20.49
CA LEU A 470 16.82 -12.66 -20.86
C LEU A 470 17.76 -13.79 -21.31
N ASP A 471 18.35 -13.64 -22.51
CA ASP A 471 19.30 -14.62 -23.04
C ASP A 471 20.49 -14.74 -22.07
N PRO A 472 20.71 -15.92 -21.46
CA PRO A 472 21.82 -16.11 -20.53
C PRO A 472 23.18 -15.77 -21.14
N ALA A 473 23.36 -15.98 -22.45
CA ALA A 473 24.59 -15.62 -23.15
C ALA A 473 24.78 -14.11 -23.26
N ALA A 474 23.71 -13.36 -23.54
CA ALA A 474 23.73 -11.90 -23.55
C ALA A 474 23.99 -11.34 -22.15
N VAL A 475 23.35 -11.90 -21.11
CA VAL A 475 23.59 -11.51 -19.71
C VAL A 475 25.06 -11.76 -19.33
N ALA A 476 25.61 -12.92 -19.68
CA ALA A 476 27.01 -13.24 -19.42
C ALA A 476 27.98 -12.30 -20.16
N ALA A 477 27.69 -11.96 -21.42
CA ALA A 477 28.48 -11.02 -22.20
C ALA A 477 28.47 -9.62 -21.57
N VAL A 478 27.29 -9.07 -21.27
CA VAL A 478 27.15 -7.75 -20.63
C VAL A 478 27.78 -7.74 -19.24
N THR A 479 27.66 -8.83 -18.47
CA THR A 479 28.32 -8.95 -17.15
C THR A 479 29.84 -8.94 -17.27
N ALA A 480 30.39 -9.60 -18.31
CA ALA A 480 31.82 -9.60 -18.59
C ALA A 480 32.32 -8.22 -19.05
N GLU A 481 31.54 -7.51 -19.88
CA GLU A 481 31.86 -6.15 -20.34
C GLU A 481 31.73 -5.09 -19.24
N ALA A 482 30.75 -5.25 -18.35
CA ALA A 482 30.52 -4.33 -17.23
C ALA A 482 31.56 -4.49 -16.11
N TRP A 483 32.25 -5.64 -16.03
CA TRP A 483 33.28 -5.85 -15.03
C TRP A 483 34.47 -4.90 -15.29
N PRO A 484 34.87 -4.05 -14.32
CA PRO A 484 35.90 -3.04 -14.58
C PRO A 484 37.22 -3.68 -14.95
N LEU A 485 37.79 -3.32 -16.11
CA LEU A 485 39.13 -3.73 -16.50
C LEU A 485 40.15 -2.79 -15.87
N VAL A 486 41.06 -3.33 -15.08
CA VAL A 486 42.16 -2.59 -14.45
C VAL A 486 43.50 -2.93 -15.09
N ARG A 487 44.35 -1.93 -15.27
CA ARG A 487 45.63 -2.04 -15.99
C ARG A 487 46.84 -1.79 -15.12
N ASP A 488 46.65 -1.19 -13.96
CA ASP A 488 47.70 -0.84 -13.01
C ASP A 488 47.19 -0.82 -11.55
N ALA A 489 48.09 -0.50 -10.63
CA ALA A 489 47.79 -0.44 -9.21
C ALA A 489 46.84 0.71 -8.83
N ASP A 490 46.84 1.83 -9.56
CA ASP A 490 45.95 2.94 -9.25
C ASP A 490 44.51 2.64 -9.69
N GLU A 491 44.33 2.02 -10.86
CA GLU A 491 43.03 1.52 -11.30
C GLU A 491 42.51 0.38 -10.40
N MET A 492 43.39 -0.50 -9.90
CA MET A 492 43.01 -1.51 -8.91
C MET A 492 42.56 -0.87 -7.58
N HIS A 493 43.19 0.21 -7.14
CA HIS A 493 42.74 0.95 -5.95
C HIS A 493 41.40 1.66 -6.19
N ALA A 494 41.22 2.27 -7.36
CA ALA A 494 39.94 2.85 -7.76
C ALA A 494 38.82 1.79 -7.80
N LEU A 495 39.11 0.59 -8.30
CA LEU A 495 38.19 -0.54 -8.27
C LEU A 495 37.80 -0.91 -6.83
N LEU A 496 38.76 -1.07 -5.92
CA LEU A 496 38.49 -1.34 -4.49
C LEU A 496 37.61 -0.25 -3.87
N LEU A 497 37.84 1.03 -4.22
CA LEU A 497 36.99 2.14 -3.78
C LEU A 497 35.60 2.11 -4.40
N GLN A 498 35.41 1.48 -5.56
CA GLN A 498 34.11 1.35 -6.21
C GLN A 498 33.30 0.18 -5.62
N VAL A 499 33.87 -1.03 -5.61
CA VAL A 499 33.18 -2.27 -5.20
C VAL A 499 33.22 -2.52 -3.69
N GLY A 500 34.05 -1.77 -2.95
CA GLY A 500 34.24 -1.92 -1.51
C GLY A 500 35.28 -2.99 -1.16
N TRP A 501 35.16 -4.18 -1.74
CA TRP A 501 36.00 -5.34 -1.45
C TRP A 501 36.11 -6.28 -2.65
N LEU A 502 37.20 -7.05 -2.70
CA LEU A 502 37.45 -8.06 -3.74
C LEU A 502 37.78 -9.41 -3.10
N THR A 503 37.13 -10.45 -3.60
CA THR A 503 37.46 -11.84 -3.28
C THR A 503 38.72 -12.30 -4.03
N PRO A 504 39.36 -13.42 -3.60
CA PRO A 504 40.48 -14.01 -4.34
C PRO A 504 40.12 -14.38 -5.79
N GLN A 505 38.90 -14.87 -6.04
CA GLN A 505 38.44 -15.25 -7.38
C GLN A 505 38.27 -14.04 -8.29
N GLU A 506 37.73 -12.93 -7.78
CA GLU A 506 37.59 -11.68 -8.52
C GLU A 506 38.94 -11.03 -8.80
N THR A 507 39.85 -11.08 -7.82
CA THR A 507 41.23 -10.63 -7.99
C THR A 507 41.93 -11.38 -9.13
N ALA A 508 41.70 -12.69 -9.23
CA ALA A 508 42.30 -13.54 -10.26
C ALA A 508 41.79 -13.23 -11.68
N ARG A 509 40.69 -12.48 -11.83
CA ARG A 509 40.20 -12.00 -13.14
C ARG A 509 41.14 -10.97 -13.77
N HIS A 510 41.99 -10.33 -12.96
CA HIS A 510 42.94 -9.31 -13.41
C HIS A 510 44.35 -9.89 -13.51
N ALA A 511 44.90 -9.95 -14.71
CA ALA A 511 46.29 -10.35 -14.92
C ALA A 511 47.22 -9.36 -14.19
N GLY A 512 47.93 -9.83 -13.15
CA GLY A 512 48.77 -8.98 -12.29
C GLY A 512 48.06 -8.39 -11.07
N GLY A 513 46.75 -8.65 -10.89
CA GLY A 513 45.96 -8.07 -9.81
C GLY A 513 46.50 -8.33 -8.41
N ALA A 514 47.00 -9.55 -8.14
CA ALA A 514 47.62 -9.88 -6.86
C ALA A 514 48.88 -9.06 -6.57
N ALA A 515 49.70 -8.77 -7.60
CA ALA A 515 50.89 -7.95 -7.46
C ALA A 515 50.54 -6.48 -7.19
N TRP A 516 49.51 -5.96 -7.88
CA TRP A 516 48.98 -4.62 -7.64
C TRP A 516 48.40 -4.47 -6.24
N LEU A 517 47.62 -5.45 -5.76
CA LEU A 517 47.08 -5.43 -4.40
C LEU A 517 48.19 -5.51 -3.34
N GLN A 518 49.24 -6.29 -3.58
CA GLN A 518 50.41 -6.31 -2.71
C GLN A 518 51.12 -4.95 -2.70
N GLN A 519 51.32 -4.33 -3.86
CA GLN A 519 51.90 -2.98 -3.96
C GLN A 519 51.04 -1.93 -3.23
N LEU A 520 49.72 -2.04 -3.32
CA LEU A 520 48.79 -1.18 -2.57
C LEU A 520 48.86 -1.45 -1.07
N SER A 521 49.08 -2.70 -0.65
CA SER A 521 49.29 -3.05 0.74
C SER A 521 50.58 -2.49 1.30
N ASP A 522 51.68 -2.63 0.56
CA ASP A 522 53.00 -2.13 0.93
C ASP A 522 53.01 -0.59 1.04
N SER A 523 52.15 0.09 0.28
CA SER A 523 51.93 1.55 0.37
C SER A 523 50.78 1.96 1.32
N ALA A 524 50.25 1.02 2.10
CA ALA A 524 49.17 1.22 3.07
C ALA A 524 47.85 1.77 2.50
N ARG A 525 47.61 1.56 1.20
CA ARG A 525 46.38 1.93 0.47
C ARG A 525 45.33 0.82 0.42
N ALA A 526 45.73 -0.43 0.65
CA ALA A 526 44.82 -1.57 0.75
C ALA A 526 45.24 -2.53 1.86
N THR A 527 44.30 -3.31 2.37
CA THR A 527 44.57 -4.38 3.34
C THR A 527 43.74 -5.61 3.01
N GLN A 528 44.18 -6.76 3.52
CA GLN A 528 43.41 -7.99 3.48
C GLN A 528 42.63 -8.16 4.79
N LEU A 529 41.33 -8.36 4.70
CA LEU A 529 40.45 -8.75 5.80
C LEU A 529 40.16 -10.24 5.72
N ARG A 530 40.02 -10.87 6.88
CA ARG A 530 39.50 -12.25 6.98
C ARG A 530 38.15 -12.20 7.66
N PRO A 531 37.09 -12.77 7.06
CA PRO A 531 35.80 -12.92 7.73
C PRO A 531 35.97 -13.76 8.99
N PHE A 532 35.20 -13.45 10.03
CA PHE A 532 35.32 -14.12 11.33
C PHE A 532 34.93 -15.61 11.28
N ASP A 533 34.05 -15.98 10.35
CA ASP A 533 33.51 -17.34 10.18
C ASP A 533 34.16 -18.13 9.01
N ALA A 534 35.18 -17.57 8.36
CA ALA A 534 35.83 -18.18 7.20
C ALA A 534 36.80 -19.30 7.59
N GLY A 535 36.73 -20.44 6.88
CA GLY A 535 37.69 -21.53 7.01
C GLY A 535 39.07 -21.13 6.49
N PRO A 536 40.14 -21.90 6.81
CA PRO A 536 41.51 -21.61 6.35
C PRO A 536 41.66 -21.57 4.81
N GLU A 537 40.69 -22.10 4.06
CA GLU A 537 40.71 -22.17 2.58
C GLU A 537 39.97 -21.01 1.88
N ASP A 538 39.16 -20.22 2.57
CA ASP A 538 38.27 -19.22 1.93
C ASP A 538 39.01 -17.96 1.42
N GLY A 539 40.29 -17.82 1.75
CA GLY A 539 41.11 -16.68 1.35
C GLY A 539 40.66 -15.36 1.98
N GLY A 540 41.58 -14.39 2.09
CA GLY A 540 41.24 -13.08 2.62
C GLY A 540 40.72 -12.14 1.54
N TRP A 541 39.80 -11.25 1.91
CA TRP A 541 39.19 -10.25 1.05
C TRP A 541 40.00 -8.97 1.05
N TRP A 542 40.22 -8.38 -0.12
CA TRP A 542 40.97 -7.12 -0.23
C TRP A 542 40.06 -5.92 -0.13
N VAL A 543 40.47 -4.91 0.62
CA VAL A 543 39.72 -3.68 0.90
C VAL A 543 40.64 -2.46 0.82
N ALA A 544 40.13 -1.36 0.27
CA ALA A 544 40.82 -0.08 0.31
C ALA A 544 40.88 0.47 1.75
N ALA A 545 42.02 1.06 2.12
CA ALA A 545 42.23 1.61 3.46
C ALA A 545 41.17 2.66 3.84
N GLU A 546 40.69 3.43 2.87
CA GLU A 546 39.67 4.47 3.03
C GLU A 546 38.29 3.90 3.35
N ARG A 547 38.01 2.64 3.01
CA ARG A 547 36.70 1.99 3.24
C ARG A 547 36.67 1.06 4.46
N LEU A 548 37.77 0.92 5.18
CA LEU A 548 37.86 0.08 6.39
C LEU A 548 36.81 0.44 7.46
N LEU A 549 36.42 1.72 7.57
CA LEU A 549 35.39 2.17 8.52
C LEU A 549 33.97 1.73 8.16
N GLN A 550 33.71 1.39 6.89
CA GLN A 550 32.40 0.90 6.43
C GLN A 550 32.19 -0.59 6.75
N LEU A 551 33.25 -1.28 7.18
CA LEU A 551 33.28 -2.71 7.47
C LEU A 551 33.46 -3.00 8.99
N ARG A 552 33.38 -1.95 9.82
CA ARG A 552 33.21 -2.04 11.26
C ARG A 552 31.73 -1.98 11.58
#